data_AF-Q0AXD9-F1
#
_entry.id   AF-Q0AXD9-F1
#
_cell.length_a   1.000
_cell.length_b   1.000
_cell.length_c   1.000
_cell.angle_alpha   90.00
_cell.angle_beta   90.00
_cell.angle_gamma   90.00
#
_symmetry.space_group_name_H-M   'P 1'
#
loop_
_entity.id
_entity.type
_entity.pdbx_description
1 polymer ?
#
loop_
_entity_poly.entity_id
_entity_poly.type
_entity_poly.pdbx_seq_one_letter_code
_entity_poly.pdbx_strand_id
1 'polypeptide(L)'
;MFNIDTDINSINQKLKEGKTLKQIAEELSIGYSTIKSKLNEAGYKKINGQYIIQNNNNVLLPTPDADEPKQIKPDIINDILLRLEAVEKIIGNNINDKKTIIINLPEAKEHVTSFAINDIILQQWKEFCSKNKGFKNKDLINQAMIDFMDKYNSD
;
A
#
# COMPACT_ATOMS: atom_id res chain seq x y z
N MET A 1 -27.55 -24.18 6.26
CA MET A 1 -26.14 -24.56 6.48
C MET A 1 -25.30 -23.39 5.99
N PHE A 2 -24.51 -22.75 6.87
CA PHE A 2 -23.70 -21.58 6.48
C PHE A 2 -22.55 -22.02 5.57
N ASN A 3 -22.53 -21.49 4.35
CA ASN A 3 -21.49 -21.70 3.36
C ASN A 3 -20.69 -20.41 3.19
N ILE A 4 -19.43 -20.43 3.63
CA ILE A 4 -18.62 -19.23 3.74
C ILE A 4 -18.38 -18.53 2.39
N ASP A 5 -18.26 -19.28 1.30
CA ASP A 5 -17.97 -18.73 -0.02
C ASP A 5 -19.17 -17.97 -0.61
N THR A 6 -20.39 -18.39 -0.25
CA THR A 6 -21.62 -17.72 -0.67
C THR A 6 -22.02 -16.61 0.31
N ASP A 7 -21.88 -16.86 1.61
CA ASP A 7 -22.38 -15.99 2.67
C ASP A 7 -21.49 -14.76 2.91
N ILE A 8 -20.20 -14.81 2.54
CA ILE A 8 -19.26 -13.70 2.77
C ILE A 8 -19.62 -12.44 1.98
N ASN A 9 -20.12 -12.59 0.75
CA ASN A 9 -20.55 -11.48 -0.07
C ASN A 9 -21.76 -10.77 0.55
N SER A 10 -22.72 -11.55 1.06
CA SER A 10 -23.89 -11.02 1.78
C SER A 10 -23.50 -10.35 3.10
N ILE A 11 -22.52 -10.91 3.84
CA ILE A 11 -21.99 -10.29 5.05
C ILE A 11 -21.32 -8.95 4.72
N ASN A 12 -20.44 -8.89 3.71
CA ASN A 12 -19.73 -7.67 3.34
C ASN A 12 -20.67 -6.58 2.80
N GLN A 13 -21.71 -6.95 2.06
CA GLN A 13 -22.73 -5.99 1.62
C GLN A 13 -23.46 -5.36 2.81
N LYS A 14 -23.92 -6.17 3.77
CA LYS A 14 -24.59 -5.68 4.98
C LYS A 14 -23.67 -4.84 5.88
N LEU A 15 -22.37 -5.16 5.90
CA LEU A 15 -21.35 -4.34 6.58
C LEU A 15 -21.20 -2.96 5.92
N LYS A 16 -21.30 -2.86 4.60
CA LYS A 16 -21.30 -1.56 3.87
C LYS A 16 -22.55 -0.73 4.13
N GLU A 17 -23.69 -1.39 4.33
CA GLU A 17 -24.96 -0.77 4.74
C GLU A 17 -24.93 -0.27 6.21
N GLY A 18 -23.81 -0.45 6.92
CA GLY A 18 -23.61 0.01 8.29
C GLY A 18 -24.06 -0.97 9.37
N LYS A 19 -24.53 -2.17 9.00
CA LYS A 19 -24.86 -3.21 9.98
C LYS A 19 -23.59 -3.80 10.60
N THR A 20 -23.68 -4.18 11.86
CA THR A 20 -22.58 -4.89 12.55
C THR A 20 -22.65 -6.39 12.30
N LEU A 21 -21.51 -7.08 12.40
CA LEU A 21 -21.47 -8.54 12.26
C LEU A 21 -22.41 -9.26 13.24
N LYS A 22 -22.66 -8.68 14.42
CA LYS A 22 -23.61 -9.23 15.41
C LYS A 22 -25.06 -9.18 14.92
N GLN A 23 -25.46 -8.05 14.32
CA GLN A 23 -26.80 -7.90 13.71
C GLN A 23 -26.97 -8.82 12.51
N ILE A 24 -25.91 -8.98 11.71
CA ILE A 24 -25.91 -9.90 10.56
C ILE A 24 -26.04 -11.37 11.04
N ALA A 25 -25.38 -11.73 12.13
CA ALA A 25 -25.47 -13.06 12.74
C ALA A 25 -26.90 -13.38 13.23
N GLU A 26 -27.55 -12.41 13.89
CA GLU A 26 -28.95 -12.53 14.33
C GLU A 26 -29.91 -12.67 13.13
N GLU A 27 -29.72 -11.88 12.08
CA GLU A 27 -30.55 -11.92 10.87
C GLU A 27 -30.41 -13.24 10.10
N LEU A 28 -29.23 -13.85 10.14
CA LEU A 28 -28.97 -15.16 9.52
C LEU A 28 -29.32 -16.34 10.44
N SER A 29 -29.78 -16.09 11.68
CA SER A 29 -30.01 -17.12 12.71
C SER A 29 -28.80 -18.03 12.95
N ILE A 30 -27.59 -17.46 12.88
CA ILE A 30 -26.32 -18.16 13.12
C ILE A 30 -25.60 -17.50 14.29
N GLY A 31 -24.96 -18.30 15.14
CA GLY A 31 -24.14 -17.78 16.22
C GLY A 31 -23.02 -16.87 15.71
N TYR A 32 -22.87 -15.68 16.29
CA TYR A 32 -21.76 -14.76 16.00
C TYR A 32 -20.40 -15.46 16.08
N SER A 33 -20.20 -16.30 17.09
CA SER A 33 -18.99 -17.09 17.29
C SER A 33 -18.74 -18.07 16.14
N THR A 34 -19.80 -18.65 15.57
CA THR A 34 -19.73 -19.57 14.44
C THR A 34 -19.30 -18.87 13.17
N ILE A 35 -19.88 -17.70 12.86
CA ILE A 35 -19.47 -16.89 11.70
C ILE A 35 -18.01 -16.45 11.88
N LYS A 36 -17.65 -15.95 13.06
CA LYS A 36 -16.28 -15.51 13.35
C LYS A 36 -15.27 -16.66 13.23
N SER A 37 -15.56 -17.84 13.78
CA SER A 37 -14.68 -19.02 13.70
C SER A 37 -14.47 -19.41 12.25
N LYS A 38 -15.55 -19.54 11.48
CA LYS A 38 -15.46 -19.91 10.06
C LYS A 38 -14.70 -18.89 9.22
N LEU A 39 -14.91 -17.60 9.45
CA LEU A 39 -14.15 -16.53 8.78
C LEU A 39 -12.65 -16.63 9.07
N ASN A 40 -12.29 -16.90 10.32
CA ASN A 40 -10.90 -17.08 10.72
C ASN A 40 -10.30 -18.37 10.12
N GLU A 41 -11.04 -19.48 10.16
CA GLU A 41 -10.64 -20.78 9.58
C GLU A 41 -10.42 -20.69 8.07
N ALA A 42 -11.24 -19.90 7.37
CA ALA A 42 -11.10 -19.63 5.94
C ALA A 42 -10.11 -18.49 5.61
N GLY A 43 -9.43 -17.91 6.61
CA GLY A 43 -8.37 -16.92 6.40
C GLY A 43 -8.84 -15.48 6.11
N TYR A 44 -10.12 -15.18 6.31
CA TYR A 44 -10.65 -13.83 6.17
C TYR A 44 -10.21 -12.92 7.33
N LYS A 45 -9.69 -11.74 7.00
CA LYS A 45 -9.37 -10.69 7.95
C LYS A 45 -10.25 -9.48 7.74
N LYS A 46 -10.62 -8.81 8.83
CA LYS A 46 -11.40 -7.57 8.77
C LYS A 46 -10.48 -6.40 8.44
N ILE A 47 -10.62 -5.83 7.24
CA ILE A 47 -9.84 -4.69 6.74
C ILE A 47 -10.81 -3.65 6.20
N ASN A 48 -10.66 -2.40 6.64
CA ASN A 48 -11.52 -1.28 6.26
C ASN A 48 -13.04 -1.58 6.36
N GLY A 49 -13.45 -2.25 7.45
CA GLY A 49 -14.86 -2.60 7.71
C GLY A 49 -15.39 -3.85 7.01
N GLN A 50 -14.61 -4.50 6.14
CA GLN A 50 -15.02 -5.69 5.37
C GLN A 50 -14.10 -6.89 5.65
N TYR A 51 -14.58 -8.10 5.41
CA TYR A 51 -13.78 -9.33 5.53
C TYR A 51 -13.17 -9.70 4.17
N ILE A 52 -11.84 -9.76 4.10
CA ILE A 52 -11.07 -10.10 2.89
C ILE A 52 -9.99 -11.14 3.17
N ILE A 53 -9.69 -12.03 2.21
CA ILE A 53 -8.56 -12.96 2.28
C ILE A 53 -7.31 -12.24 1.78
N GLN A 54 -6.24 -12.22 2.58
CA GLN A 54 -4.93 -11.72 2.16
C GLN A 54 -4.15 -12.86 1.49
N ASN A 55 -4.29 -13.03 0.18
CA ASN A 55 -3.36 -13.84 -0.61
C ASN A 55 -2.15 -12.99 -0.96
N ASN A 56 -0.97 -13.34 -0.44
CA ASN A 56 0.29 -12.64 -0.71
C ASN A 56 0.87 -12.87 -2.13
N ASN A 57 0.12 -13.46 -3.07
CA ASN A 57 0.55 -13.65 -4.46
C ASN A 57 -0.62 -13.39 -5.42
N ASN A 58 -0.49 -12.33 -6.22
CA ASN A 58 -1.29 -11.93 -7.39
C ASN A 58 -2.81 -11.81 -7.21
N VAL A 59 -3.37 -10.77 -7.82
CA VAL A 59 -4.82 -10.48 -7.87
C VAL A 59 -5.55 -11.67 -8.51
N LEU A 60 -6.15 -12.52 -7.68
CA LEU A 60 -7.21 -13.43 -8.11
C LEU A 60 -8.52 -12.63 -8.11
N LEU A 61 -8.92 -12.21 -9.31
CA LEU A 61 -10.31 -11.83 -9.57
C LEU A 61 -11.20 -13.04 -9.26
N PRO A 62 -12.38 -12.85 -8.65
CA PRO A 62 -13.34 -13.94 -8.48
C PRO A 62 -13.72 -14.46 -9.87
N THR A 63 -13.36 -15.70 -10.17
CA THR A 63 -13.91 -16.45 -11.30
C THR A 63 -15.29 -16.93 -10.89
N PRO A 64 -16.38 -16.46 -11.52
CA PRO A 64 -17.67 -17.12 -11.42
C PRO A 64 -17.59 -18.39 -12.26
N ASP A 65 -18.11 -19.50 -11.74
CA ASP A 65 -18.37 -20.70 -12.52
C ASP A 65 -19.09 -20.36 -13.84
N ALA A 66 -18.54 -20.92 -14.93
CA ALA A 66 -19.13 -21.17 -16.24
C ALA A 66 -20.35 -20.31 -16.65
N ASP A 67 -20.08 -19.11 -17.14
CA ASP A 67 -20.81 -18.51 -18.27
C ASP A 67 -19.78 -17.65 -19.03
N GLU A 68 -19.84 -17.68 -20.37
CA GLU A 68 -18.87 -17.07 -21.30
C GLU A 68 -18.24 -15.76 -20.81
N PRO A 69 -16.93 -15.51 -21.06
CA PRO A 69 -16.24 -14.32 -20.60
C PRO A 69 -17.03 -13.08 -21.02
N LYS A 70 -17.69 -12.43 -20.06
CA LYS A 70 -18.35 -11.14 -20.27
C LYS A 70 -17.26 -10.15 -20.62
N GLN A 71 -17.06 -9.93 -21.92
CA GLN A 71 -16.15 -8.94 -22.46
C GLN A 71 -16.44 -7.62 -21.74
N ILE A 72 -15.45 -7.13 -21.00
CA ILE A 72 -15.52 -5.82 -20.36
C ILE A 72 -15.76 -4.82 -21.48
N LYS A 73 -16.89 -4.10 -21.41
CA LYS A 73 -17.26 -3.16 -22.46
C LYS A 73 -16.11 -2.18 -22.68
N PRO A 74 -15.71 -1.89 -23.94
CA PRO A 74 -14.57 -1.03 -24.24
C PRO A 74 -14.71 0.38 -23.63
N ASP A 75 -15.94 0.85 -23.43
CA ASP A 75 -16.22 2.14 -22.78
C ASP A 75 -15.70 2.21 -21.33
N ILE A 76 -15.74 1.08 -20.59
CA ILE A 76 -15.24 1.00 -19.21
C ILE A 76 -13.71 1.04 -19.21
N ILE A 77 -13.07 0.39 -20.19
CA ILE A 77 -11.62 0.39 -20.34
C ILE A 77 -11.13 1.81 -20.65
N ASN A 78 -11.82 2.52 -21.55
CA ASN A 78 -11.50 3.89 -21.89
C ASN A 78 -11.72 4.86 -20.71
N ASP A 79 -12.80 4.69 -19.92
CA ASP A 79 -13.02 5.48 -18.70
C ASP A 79 -11.89 5.30 -17.68
N ILE A 80 -11.46 4.05 -17.47
CA ILE A 80 -10.35 3.73 -16.57
C ILE A 80 -9.05 4.37 -17.08
N LEU A 81 -8.76 4.25 -18.39
CA LEU A 81 -7.55 4.83 -18.98
C LEU A 81 -7.50 6.35 -18.82
N LEU A 82 -8.62 7.03 -19.08
CA LEU A 82 -8.74 8.48 -18.94
C LEU A 82 -8.55 8.94 -17.48
N ARG A 83 -9.11 8.18 -16.53
CA ARG A 83 -8.97 8.47 -15.09
C ARG A 83 -7.55 8.21 -14.60
N LEU A 84 -6.86 7.20 -15.12
CA LEU A 84 -5.46 6.93 -14.79
C LEU A 84 -4.55 8.05 -15.31
N GLU A 85 -4.73 8.49 -16.56
CA GLU A 85 -3.98 9.62 -17.12
C GLU A 85 -4.18 10.91 -16.31
N ALA A 86 -5.41 11.17 -15.85
CA ALA A 86 -5.70 12.32 -14.99
C ALA A 86 -5.00 12.22 -13.62
N VAL A 87 -4.95 11.03 -13.02
CA VAL A 87 -4.22 10.77 -11.77
C VAL A 87 -2.72 10.97 -11.97
N GLU A 88 -2.14 10.47 -13.06
CA GLU A 88 -0.73 10.67 -13.39
C GLU A 88 -0.38 12.16 -13.56
N LYS A 89 -1.25 12.96 -14.19
CA LYS A 89 -1.06 14.42 -14.29
C LYS A 89 -1.16 15.12 -12.94
N ILE A 90 -2.08 14.71 -12.07
CA ILE A 90 -2.22 15.27 -10.71
C ILE A 90 -0.99 14.92 -9.86
N ILE A 91 -0.49 13.69 -9.98
CA ILE A 91 0.72 13.19 -9.32
C ILE A 91 1.95 13.95 -9.84
N GLY A 92 2.14 14.04 -11.16
CA GLY A 92 3.23 14.77 -11.78
C GLY A 92 3.28 16.25 -11.38
N ASN A 93 2.11 16.91 -11.28
CA ASN A 93 2.04 18.31 -10.87
C ASN A 93 2.20 18.53 -9.35
N ASN A 94 1.88 17.56 -8.49
CA ASN A 94 2.04 17.69 -7.03
C ASN A 94 3.40 17.20 -6.51
N ILE A 95 4.08 16.28 -7.21
CA ILE A 95 5.37 15.74 -6.79
C ILE A 95 6.53 16.69 -7.12
N ASN A 96 6.40 17.52 -8.16
CA ASN A 96 7.48 18.42 -8.58
C ASN A 96 7.82 19.51 -7.55
N ASP A 97 6.90 19.89 -6.65
CA ASP A 97 7.14 20.95 -5.65
C ASP A 97 7.43 20.45 -4.23
N LYS A 98 7.23 19.17 -3.95
CA LYS A 98 7.68 18.54 -2.70
C LYS A 98 8.74 17.49 -3.00
N LYS A 99 10.00 17.94 -3.06
CA LYS A 99 11.16 17.05 -2.96
C LYS A 99 11.14 16.36 -1.60
N THR A 100 10.46 15.24 -1.51
CA THR A 100 10.48 14.37 -0.33
C THR A 100 11.80 13.63 -0.29
N ILE A 101 12.48 13.67 0.85
CA ILE A 101 13.71 12.89 1.08
C ILE A 101 13.29 11.42 1.21
N ILE A 102 13.79 10.57 0.31
CA ILE A 102 13.61 9.11 0.34
C ILE A 102 14.94 8.51 0.74
N ILE A 103 14.96 7.65 1.76
CA ILE A 103 16.16 6.97 2.24
C ILE A 103 16.02 5.48 1.92
N ASN A 104 16.82 4.99 0.98
CA ASN A 104 16.86 3.60 0.53
C ASN A 104 18.25 3.02 0.86
N LEU A 105 18.44 2.62 2.12
CA LEU A 105 19.70 2.06 2.59
C LEU A 105 19.60 0.53 2.68
N PRO A 106 20.59 -0.22 2.16
CA PRO A 106 20.65 -1.66 2.37
C PRO A 106 20.96 -1.99 3.84
N GLU A 107 20.40 -3.09 4.35
CA GLU A 107 20.69 -3.55 5.71
C GLU A 107 22.09 -4.19 5.74
N ALA A 108 23.09 -3.45 6.23
CA ALA A 108 24.48 -3.87 6.31
C ALA A 108 25.13 -3.36 7.60
N LYS A 109 26.32 -3.89 7.92
CA LYS A 109 27.10 -3.43 9.07
C LYS A 109 27.60 -2.01 8.84
N GLU A 110 27.41 -1.15 9.83
CA GLU A 110 27.91 0.23 9.80
C GLU A 110 29.38 0.29 10.23
N HIS A 111 30.18 1.06 9.49
CA HIS A 111 31.58 1.31 9.79
C HIS A 111 31.85 2.81 9.87
N VAL A 112 32.62 3.23 10.87
CA VAL A 112 33.04 4.63 11.01
C VAL A 112 34.21 4.89 10.06
N THR A 113 34.05 5.87 9.18
CA THR A 113 35.11 6.33 8.26
C THR A 113 35.27 7.84 8.38
N SER A 114 36.50 8.33 8.32
CA SER A 114 36.84 9.76 8.45
C SER A 114 37.20 10.36 7.10
N PHE A 115 36.56 11.48 6.75
CA PHE A 115 36.88 12.27 5.56
C PHE A 115 36.95 13.75 5.91
N ALA A 116 37.80 14.50 5.22
CA ALA A 116 37.85 15.95 5.35
C ALA A 116 36.71 16.57 4.52
N ILE A 117 35.92 17.44 5.14
CA ILE A 117 34.82 18.17 4.49
C ILE A 117 35.14 19.65 4.58
N ASN A 118 34.87 20.40 3.50
CA ASN A 118 35.03 21.85 3.49
C ASN A 118 34.13 22.51 4.56
N ASP A 119 34.64 23.52 5.27
CA ASP A 119 33.93 24.15 6.38
C ASP A 119 32.60 24.82 5.96
N ILE A 120 32.55 25.45 4.79
CA ILE A 120 31.33 26.09 4.27
C ILE A 120 30.26 25.04 3.98
N ILE A 121 30.64 23.95 3.33
CA ILE A 121 29.73 22.84 3.01
C ILE A 121 29.24 22.18 4.30
N LEU A 122 30.11 22.01 5.30
CA LEU A 122 29.74 21.45 6.59
C LEU A 122 28.69 22.32 7.32
N GLN A 123 28.83 23.65 7.26
CA GLN A 123 27.84 24.56 7.83
C GLN A 123 26.49 24.45 7.12
N GLN A 124 26.48 24.48 5.77
CA GLN A 124 25.26 24.31 4.97
C GLN A 124 24.58 22.96 5.26
N TRP A 125 25.37 21.90 5.41
CA TRP A 125 24.86 20.58 5.75
C TRP A 125 24.22 20.53 7.15
N LYS A 126 24.84 21.16 8.15
CA LYS A 126 24.25 21.27 9.50
C LYS A 126 22.91 22.01 9.49
N GLU A 127 22.80 23.08 8.71
CA GLU A 127 21.53 23.78 8.51
C GLU A 127 20.49 22.90 7.83
N PHE A 128 20.90 22.15 6.80
CA PHE A 128 20.03 21.21 6.10
C PHE A 128 19.49 20.12 7.05
N CYS A 129 20.35 19.50 7.87
CA CYS A 129 19.95 18.53 8.87
C CYS A 129 19.03 19.14 9.94
N SER A 130 19.26 20.40 10.33
CA SER A 130 18.43 21.11 11.30
C SER A 130 17.01 21.38 10.79
N LYS A 131 16.85 21.56 9.47
CA LYS A 131 15.54 21.67 8.79
C LYS A 131 14.86 20.30 8.65
N ASN A 132 15.63 19.22 8.56
CA ASN A 132 15.18 17.86 8.29
C ASN A 132 15.41 16.90 9.47
N LYS A 133 14.96 17.29 10.68
CA LYS A 133 15.18 16.52 11.94
C LYS A 133 14.58 15.12 11.97
N GLY A 134 13.71 14.78 11.01
CA GLY A 134 13.11 13.44 10.89
C GLY A 134 14.10 12.35 10.45
N PHE A 135 15.27 12.74 9.94
CA PHE A 135 16.28 11.81 9.43
C PHE A 135 17.56 11.88 10.25
N LYS A 136 18.22 10.72 10.43
CA LYS A 136 19.54 10.71 11.07
C LYS A 136 20.58 11.22 10.09
N ASN A 137 21.57 11.97 10.59
CA ASN A 137 22.67 12.50 9.77
C ASN A 137 23.39 11.39 8.98
N LYS A 138 23.59 10.22 9.61
CA LYS A 138 24.20 9.04 8.97
C LYS A 138 23.39 8.52 7.78
N ASP A 139 22.06 8.60 7.85
CA ASP A 139 21.20 8.08 6.81
C ASP A 139 21.18 9.04 5.60
N LEU A 140 21.17 10.35 5.88
CA LEU A 140 21.27 11.40 4.86
C LEU A 140 22.59 11.36 4.10
N ILE A 141 23.71 11.16 4.80
CA ILE A 141 25.03 11.11 4.13
C ILE A 141 25.19 9.84 3.30
N ASN A 142 24.71 8.69 3.79
CA ASN A 142 24.76 7.45 3.02
C ASN A 142 23.86 7.53 1.77
N GLN A 143 22.67 8.14 1.88
CA GLN A 143 21.82 8.37 0.70
C GLN A 143 22.49 9.31 -0.29
N ALA A 144 23.09 10.42 0.17
CA ALA A 144 23.80 11.35 -0.72
C ALA A 144 24.99 10.68 -1.44
N MET A 145 25.66 9.72 -0.79
CA MET A 145 26.71 8.92 -1.42
C MET A 145 26.14 8.01 -2.51
N ILE A 146 25.02 7.33 -2.27
CA ILE A 146 24.35 6.50 -3.27
C ILE A 146 23.93 7.35 -4.47
N ASP A 147 23.24 8.47 -4.23
CA ASP A 147 22.79 9.38 -5.30
C ASP A 147 23.96 9.89 -6.14
N PHE A 148 25.11 10.17 -5.50
CA PHE A 148 26.32 10.57 -6.21
C PHE A 148 26.90 9.42 -7.03
N MET A 149 27.00 8.21 -6.46
CA MET A 149 27.50 7.04 -7.18
C MET A 149 26.61 6.68 -8.38
N ASP A 150 25.30 6.62 -8.19
CA ASP A 150 24.33 6.26 -9.24
C ASP A 150 24.35 7.25 -10.40
N LYS A 151 24.51 8.55 -10.10
CA LYS A 151 24.64 9.62 -11.09
C LYS A 151 25.82 9.42 -12.03
N TYR A 152 26.91 8.81 -11.57
CA TYR A 152 28.15 8.64 -12.34
C TYR A 152 28.48 7.19 -12.69
N ASN A 153 27.73 6.20 -12.17
CA ASN A 153 27.84 4.79 -12.55
C ASN A 153 26.89 4.39 -13.69
N SER A 154 25.94 5.24 -14.06
CA SER A 154 25.07 5.03 -15.23
C SER A 154 25.80 5.47 -16.51
N ASP A 155 26.85 4.75 -16.89
CA ASP A 155 27.44 4.73 -18.24
C ASP A 155 26.89 3.53 -19.05
#